data_AF-A0A223P1K7-F1
#
_entry.id   AF-A0A223P1K7-F1
#
_cell.length_a   1.000
_cell.length_b   1.000
_cell.length_c   1.000
_cell.angle_alpha   90.00
_cell.angle_beta   90.00
_cell.angle_gamma   90.00
#
_symmetry.space_group_name_H-M   'P 1'
#
loop_
_entity.id
_entity.type
_entity.pdbx_description
1 polymer ?
#
loop_
_entity_poly.entity_id
_entity_poly.type
_entity_poly.pdbx_seq_one_letter_code
_entity_poly.pdbx_strand_id
1 'polypeptide(L)' 'METSEISANVNNITLTAAAAADHNKLCNLWPTVKEGLQLLATFISNPVVKVIISTVISAGDAIIGKICN' A
#
# COMPACT_ATOMS: atom_id res chain seq x y z
N MET A 1 22.42 9.09 24.94
CA MET A 1 21.17 8.38 24.59
C MET A 1 21.34 7.97 23.14
N GLU A 2 21.45 6.66 22.92
CA GLU A 2 22.06 6.06 21.74
C GLU A 2 21.11 6.06 20.54
N THR A 3 21.51 6.71 19.46
CA THR A 3 20.78 6.76 18.17
C THR A 3 20.81 5.42 17.41
N SER A 4 21.50 4.41 17.94
CA SER A 4 21.66 3.09 17.34
C SER A 4 20.46 2.16 17.56
N GLU A 5 19.64 2.38 18.61
CA GLU A 5 18.50 1.51 18.92
C GLU A 5 17.27 1.76 18.01
N ILE A 6 17.11 2.99 17.51
CA ILE A 6 16.02 3.33 16.58
C ILE A 6 16.27 2.69 15.21
N SER A 7 17.53 2.61 14.77
CA SER A 7 17.90 2.03 13.47
C SER A 7 17.72 0.51 13.42
N ALA A 8 17.82 -0.17 14.57
CA ALA A 8 17.64 -1.63 14.65
C ALA A 8 16.16 -2.06 14.52
N ASN A 9 15.21 -1.23 14.96
CA ASN A 9 13.79 -1.58 14.95
C ASN A 9 13.08 -1.28 13.63
N VAL A 10 13.57 -0.33 12.82
CA VAL A 10 12.97 0.00 11.52
C VAL A 10 13.18 -1.14 10.50
N ASN A 11 14.30 -1.87 10.58
CA ASN A 11 14.55 -3.03 9.73
C ASN A 11 13.71 -4.26 10.09
N ASN A 12 12.99 -4.25 11.23
CA ASN A 12 12.19 -5.38 11.70
C ASN A 12 10.69 -5.09 11.80
N ILE A 13 10.26 -3.85 11.54
CA ILE A 13 8.91 -3.60 11.02
C ILE A 13 8.93 -4.01 9.55
N THR A 14 9.14 -5.30 9.34
CA THR A 14 8.84 -5.93 8.08
C THR A 14 7.39 -5.57 7.77
N LEU A 15 7.17 -5.01 6.58
CA LEU A 15 5.83 -4.79 6.02
C LEU A 15 4.95 -6.05 6.18
N THR A 16 5.60 -7.21 6.30
CA THR A 16 5.10 -8.52 6.67
C THR A 16 4.34 -8.58 8.00
N ALA A 17 4.74 -7.88 9.07
CA ALA A 17 4.04 -7.94 10.36
C ALA A 17 2.72 -7.15 10.36
N ALA A 18 2.70 -5.99 9.69
CA ALA A 18 1.49 -5.19 9.50
C ALA A 18 0.54 -5.81 8.47
N ALA A 19 1.08 -6.48 7.44
CA ALA A 19 0.28 -7.19 6.46
C ALA A 19 -0.27 -8.52 7.03
N ALA A 20 0.51 -9.26 7.83
CA ALA A 20 0.13 -10.58 8.34
C ALA A 20 -1.06 -10.60 9.31
N ALA A 21 -1.39 -9.48 9.96
CA ALA A 21 -2.52 -9.43 10.89
C ALA A 21 -3.89 -9.44 10.19
N ASP A 22 -3.98 -9.06 8.91
CA ASP A 22 -5.28 -8.88 8.22
C ASP A 22 -5.22 -9.04 6.69
N HIS A 23 -4.28 -9.85 6.16
CA HIS A 23 -4.14 -10.11 4.72
C HIS A 23 -5.48 -10.41 4.03
N ASN A 24 -6.33 -11.25 4.63
CA ASN A 24 -7.66 -11.58 4.08
C ASN A 24 -8.61 -10.37 3.99
N LYS A 25 -8.55 -9.44 4.95
CA LYS A 25 -9.35 -8.21 4.86
C LYS A 25 -8.81 -7.29 3.78
N LEU A 26 -7.50 -7.17 3.66
CA LEU A 26 -6.84 -6.41 2.58
C LEU A 26 -7.20 -6.98 1.20
N CYS A 27 -7.18 -8.30 1.01
CA CYS A 27 -7.60 -8.94 -0.25
C CYS A 27 -9.06 -8.63 -0.61
N ASN A 28 -9.96 -8.60 0.38
CA ASN A 28 -11.38 -8.30 0.16
C ASN A 28 -11.67 -6.80 -0.01
N LEU A 29 -10.91 -5.93 0.66
CA LEU A 29 -11.07 -4.47 0.62
C LEU A 29 -10.36 -3.83 -0.57
N TRP A 30 -9.29 -4.46 -1.07
CA TRP A 30 -8.47 -3.91 -2.15
C TRP A 30 -9.24 -3.54 -3.42
N PRO A 31 -10.19 -4.35 -3.93
CA PRO A 31 -11.01 -3.97 -5.08
C PRO A 31 -11.75 -2.64 -4.86
N THR A 32 -12.37 -2.47 -3.69
CA THR A 32 -13.10 -1.25 -3.31
C THR A 32 -12.15 -0.04 -3.17
N VAL A 33 -10.98 -0.24 -2.56
CA VAL A 33 -9.96 0.81 -2.42
C VAL A 33 -9.44 1.23 -3.79
N LYS A 34 -9.13 0.28 -4.67
CA LYS A 34 -8.69 0.53 -6.05
C LYS A 34 -9.71 1.34 -6.84
N GLU A 35 -10.99 0.96 -6.77
CA GLU A 35 -12.06 1.68 -7.45
C GLU A 35 -12.19 3.12 -6.92
N GLY A 36 -12.09 3.31 -5.60
CA GLY A 36 -12.05 4.64 -4.98
C GLY A 36 -10.87 5.50 -5.45
N LEU A 37 -9.66 4.92 -5.52
CA LEU A 37 -8.48 5.64 -6.04
C LEU A 37 -8.62 5.95 -7.54
N GLN A 38 -9.21 5.07 -8.34
CA GLN A 38 -9.47 5.33 -9.77
C GLN A 38 -10.48 6.46 -9.99
N LEU A 39 -11.55 6.49 -9.20
CA LEU A 39 -12.49 7.61 -9.20
C LEU A 39 -11.80 8.91 -8.79
N LEU A 40 -11.01 8.87 -7.71
CA LEU A 40 -10.24 10.04 -7.26
C LEU A 40 -9.28 10.55 -8.36
N ALA A 41 -8.59 9.64 -9.06
CA ALA A 41 -7.74 9.99 -10.19
C ALA A 41 -8.53 10.60 -11.37
N THR A 42 -9.82 10.31 -11.49
CA THR A 42 -10.69 10.88 -12.52
C THR A 42 -11.09 12.33 -12.18
N PHE A 43 -11.36 12.62 -10.90
CA PHE A 43 -11.71 13.97 -10.43
C PHE A 43 -10.51 14.91 -10.29
N ILE A 44 -9.30 14.37 -10.10
CA ILE A 44 -8.10 15.19 -9.97
C ILE A 44 -7.63 15.65 -11.36
N SER A 45 -7.60 16.96 -11.59
CA SER A 45 -7.11 17.54 -12.85
C SER A 45 -5.58 17.58 -12.94
N ASN A 46 -4.86 17.40 -11.82
CA ASN A 46 -3.41 17.45 -11.79
C ASN A 46 -2.79 16.13 -12.30
N PRO A 47 -2.04 16.14 -13.41
CA PRO A 47 -1.47 14.93 -14.01
C PRO A 47 -0.43 14.25 -13.11
N VAL A 48 0.32 15.00 -12.29
CA VAL A 48 1.32 14.44 -11.37
C VAL A 48 0.65 13.56 -10.32
N VAL A 49 -0.48 14.03 -9.78
CA VAL A 49 -1.22 13.29 -8.74
C VAL A 49 -1.88 12.04 -9.33
N LYS A 50 -2.35 12.09 -10.60
CA LYS A 50 -2.82 10.89 -11.30
C LYS A 50 -1.75 9.81 -11.42
N VAL A 51 -0.51 10.21 -11.74
CA VAL A 51 0.62 9.26 -11.82
C VAL A 51 0.90 8.64 -10.46
N ILE A 52 0.93 9.44 -9.38
CA ILE A 52 1.13 8.92 -8.02
C ILE A 52 0.05 7.91 -7.65
N ILE A 53 -1.23 8.24 -7.89
CA ILE A 53 -2.35 7.33 -7.63
C ILE A 53 -2.22 6.03 -8.44
N SER A 54 -1.85 6.14 -9.72
CA SER A 54 -1.63 4.98 -10.58
C SER A 54 -0.49 4.09 -10.08
N THR A 55 0.60 4.70 -9.60
CA THR A 55 1.72 3.98 -8.98
C THR A 55 1.30 3.28 -7.69
N VAL A 56 0.48 3.92 -6.85
CA VAL A 56 -0.06 3.31 -5.63
C VAL A 56 -0.96 2.12 -5.97
N ILE A 57 -1.83 2.25 -6.98
CA ILE A 57 -2.67 1.14 -7.46
C ILE A 57 -1.79 -0.01 -7.97
N SER A 58 -0.78 0.28 -8.80
CA SER A 58 0.11 -0.74 -9.36
C SER A 58 0.93 -1.45 -8.29
N ALA A 59 1.46 -0.71 -7.32
CA ALA A 59 2.20 -1.28 -6.19
C ALA A 59 1.30 -2.15 -5.31
N GLY A 60 0.06 -1.70 -5.04
CA GLY A 60 -0.88 -2.49 -4.27
C GLY A 60 -1.38 -3.73 -5.01
N ASP A 61 -1.62 -3.66 -6.32
CA ASP A 61 -1.93 -4.85 -7.15
C ASP A 61 -0.78 -5.86 -7.12
N ALA A 62 0.48 -5.41 -7.16
CA ALA A 62 1.65 -6.29 -7.07
C ALA A 62 1.78 -6.97 -5.70
N ILE A 63 1.49 -6.22 -4.62
CA ILE A 63 1.48 -6.77 -3.26
C ILE A 63 0.34 -7.78 -3.15
N ILE A 64 -0.89 -7.38 -3.49
CA ILE A 64 -2.10 -8.21 -3.43
C ILE A 64 -1.95 -9.47 -4.28
N GLY A 65 -1.44 -9.38 -5.51
CA GLY A 65 -1.15 -10.55 -6.35
C GLY A 65 -0.11 -11.49 -5.76
N LYS A 66 0.73 -11.03 -4.82
CA LYS A 66 1.72 -11.85 -4.11
C LYS A 66 1.21 -12.43 -2.80
N ILE A 67 0.27 -11.76 -2.11
CA ILE A 67 -0.26 -12.20 -0.80
C ILE A 67 -1.65 -12.84 -0.85
N CYS A 68 -2.44 -12.60 -1.90
CA CYS A 68 -3.82 -13.08 -2.07
C CYS A 68 -3.95 -14.17 -3.13
N ASN A 69 -2.83 -14.69 -3.65
CA ASN A 69 -2.78 -15.77 -4.65
C ASN A 69 -2.61 -17.14 -4.00
#